data_AF-A0A183M8X6-F1
#
_entry.id   AF-A0A183M8X6-F1
#
_cell.length_a   1.000
_cell.length_b   1.000
_cell.length_c   1.000
_cell.angle_alpha   90.00
_cell.angle_beta   90.00
_cell.angle_gamma   90.00
#
_symmetry.space_group_name_H-M   'P 1'
#
loop_
_entity.id
_entity.type
_entity.pdbx_description
1 polymer ?
#
loop_
_entity_poly.entity_id
_entity_poly.type
_entity_poly.pdbx_seq_one_letter_code
_entity_poly.pdbx_strand_id
1 'polypeptide(L)' 'MAIRQIKIGKPAGPDNIPAEALKADVAATARILHILFNKIWDEEQVPKDWKEGLLIKIPKK' A
#
# COMPACT_ATOMS: atom_id res chain seq x y z
N MET A 1 -1.62 -15.81 1.63
CA MET A 1 -2.21 -14.49 1.32
C MET A 1 -1.20 -13.41 1.68
N ALA A 2 -0.78 -12.58 0.72
CA ALA A 2 0.34 -11.65 0.88
C ALA A 2 0.14 -10.63 2.02
N ILE A 3 -1.09 -10.15 2.23
CA ILE A 3 -1.42 -9.18 3.29
C ILE A 3 -1.00 -9.68 4.70
N ARG A 4 -1.16 -10.99 4.97
CA ARG A 4 -0.75 -11.59 6.26
C ARG A 4 0.76 -11.58 6.48
N GLN A 5 1.55 -11.50 5.42
CA GLN A 5 3.01 -11.51 5.47
C GLN A 5 3.63 -10.11 5.61
N ILE A 6 2.84 -9.02 5.55
CA ILE A 6 3.32 -7.65 5.73
C ILE A 6 3.98 -7.49 7.12
N LYS A 7 5.15 -6.85 7.20
CA LYS A 7 5.82 -6.62 8.49
C LYS A 7 5.12 -5.48 9.26
N ILE A 8 4.79 -5.74 10.53
CA ILE A 8 4.28 -4.74 11.48
C ILE A 8 5.43 -3.98 12.16
N GLY A 9 5.12 -2.86 12.81
CA GLY A 9 6.10 -2.01 13.51
C GLY A 9 6.99 -1.20 12.57
N LYS A 10 6.58 -1.05 11.30
CA LYS A 10 7.23 -0.14 10.35
C LYS A 10 6.55 1.23 10.44
N PRO A 11 7.30 2.34 10.28
CA PRO A 11 6.69 3.65 10.12
C PRO A 11 5.67 3.64 8.97
N ALA A 12 4.54 4.33 9.16
CA ALA A 12 3.56 4.50 8.11
C ALA A 12 4.21 5.20 6.91
N GLY A 13 3.67 4.93 5.72
CA GLY A 13 4.05 5.65 4.52
C GLY A 13 3.59 7.11 4.56
N PRO A 14 3.84 7.87 3.48
CA PRO A 14 3.34 9.24 3.32
C PRO A 14 1.82 9.35 3.38
N ASP A 15 1.12 8.25 3.10
CA ASP A 15 -0.33 8.08 3.22
C ASP A 15 -0.80 8.02 4.68
N ASN A 16 0.12 7.95 5.65
CA ASN A 16 -0.15 7.73 7.07
C ASN A 16 -0.91 6.44 7.38
N ILE A 17 -0.90 5.46 6.46
CA ILE A 17 -1.56 4.18 6.65
C ILE A 17 -0.54 3.19 7.26
N PRO A 18 -0.73 2.75 8.51
CA PRO A 18 0.16 1.77 9.12
C PRO A 18 -0.10 0.37 8.55
N ALA A 19 0.93 -0.48 8.55
CA ALA A 19 0.83 -1.87 8.11
C ALA A 19 -0.20 -2.69 8.92
N GLU A 20 -0.40 -2.29 10.18
CA GLU A 20 -1.37 -2.84 11.12
C GLU A 20 -2.80 -2.63 10.63
N ALA A 21 -3.11 -1.48 10.01
CA ALA A 21 -4.45 -1.22 9.47
C ALA A 21 -4.79 -2.18 8.32
N LEU A 22 -3.82 -2.48 7.45
CA LEU A 22 -3.97 -3.45 6.37
C LEU A 22 -4.16 -4.88 6.88
N LYS A 23 -3.70 -5.17 8.10
CA LYS A 23 -3.85 -6.48 8.74
C LYS A 23 -5.07 -6.59 9.64
N ALA A 24 -5.64 -5.49 10.09
CA ALA A 24 -6.79 -5.46 11.00
C ALA A 24 -8.02 -6.12 10.38
N ASP A 25 -8.26 -5.89 9.08
CA ASP A 25 -9.30 -6.59 8.31
C ASP A 25 -8.75 -7.03 6.95
N VAL A 26 -8.17 -8.24 6.94
CA VAL A 26 -7.60 -8.84 5.73
C VAL A 26 -8.65 -9.03 4.63
N ALA A 27 -9.92 -9.29 4.97
CA ALA A 27 -10.96 -9.53 3.99
C ALA A 27 -11.41 -8.23 3.31
N ALA A 28 -11.59 -7.16 4.08
CA ALA A 28 -11.85 -5.83 3.52
C ALA A 28 -10.67 -5.33 2.67
N THR A 29 -9.44 -5.39 3.19
CA THR A 29 -8.25 -4.96 2.45
C THR A 29 -8.07 -5.74 1.15
N ALA A 30 -8.26 -7.06 1.17
CA ALA A 30 -8.18 -7.86 -0.05
C ALA A 30 -9.24 -7.48 -1.10
N ARG A 31 -10.47 -7.21 -0.67
CA ARG A 31 -11.54 -6.75 -1.58
C ARG A 31 -11.23 -5.40 -2.21
N ILE A 32 -10.77 -4.44 -1.40
CA ILE A 32 -10.41 -3.09 -1.89
C ILE A 32 -9.26 -3.18 -2.89
N LEU A 33 -8.19 -3.92 -2.57
CA LEU A 33 -7.04 -4.09 -3.47
C LEU A 33 -7.44 -4.78 -4.77
N HIS A 34 -8.28 -5.81 -4.71
CA HIS A 34 -8.76 -6.50 -5.91
C HIS A 34 -9.56 -5.57 -6.83
N ILE A 35 -10.46 -4.75 -6.28
CA ILE A 35 -11.22 -3.76 -7.04
C ILE A 35 -10.27 -2.73 -7.69
N LEU A 36 -9.29 -2.23 -6.93
CA LEU A 36 -8.31 -1.26 -7.43
C LEU A 36 -7.49 -1.84 -8.59
N PHE A 37 -6.95 -3.05 -8.44
CA PHE A 37 -6.14 -3.67 -9.49
C PHE A 37 -6.95 -3.97 -10.75
N ASN A 38 -8.20 -4.41 -10.62
CA ASN A 38 -9.06 -4.62 -11.79
C ASN A 38 -9.35 -3.31 -12.51
N LYS A 39 -9.61 -2.23 -11.77
CA LYS A 39 -9.80 -0.91 -12.38
C LYS A 39 -8.56 -0.44 -13.15
N ILE A 40 -7.37 -0.63 -12.58
CA ILE A 40 -6.10 -0.30 -13.26
C ILE A 40 -5.90 -1.15 -14.51
N TRP A 41 -6.26 -2.44 -14.44
CA TRP A 41 -6.19 -3.35 -15.57
C TRP A 41 -7.15 -2.94 -16.70
N ASP A 42 -8.40 -2.64 -16.38
CA ASP A 42 -9.44 -2.29 -17.36
C ASP A 42 -9.22 -0.92 -18.00
N GLU A 43 -8.78 0.07 -17.23
CA GLU A 43 -8.56 1.44 -17.71
C GLU A 43 -7.15 1.67 -18.29
N GLU A 44 -6.24 0.70 -18.12
CA GLU A 44 -4.80 0.81 -18.42
C GLU A 44 -4.14 2.07 -17.83
N GLN A 45 -4.70 2.60 -16.75
CA GLN A 45 -4.26 3.84 -16.11
C GLN A 45 -3.88 3.61 -14.66
N VAL A 46 -2.63 3.95 -14.32
CA VAL A 46 -2.13 3.93 -12.94
C VAL A 46 -2.36 5.29 -12.27
N PRO A 47 -2.59 5.31 -10.94
CA PRO A 47 -2.66 6.56 -10.17
C PRO A 47 -1.44 7.45 -10.41
N LYS A 48 -1.66 8.77 -10.48
CA LYS A 48 -0.56 9.74 -10.71
C LYS A 48 0.49 9.65 -9.61
N ASP A 49 0.06 9.51 -8.37
CA ASP A 49 0.93 9.38 -7.19
C ASP A 49 1.91 8.20 -7.29
N TRP A 50 1.57 7.14 -8.04
CA TRP A 50 2.48 6.00 -8.26
C TRP A 50 3.57 6.28 -9.28
N LYS A 51 3.40 7.32 -10.10
CA LYS A 51 4.42 7.82 -11.04
C LYS A 51 5.38 8.80 -10.36
N GLU A 52 5.05 9.24 -9.14
CA GLU A 52 5.88 10.14 -8.36
C GLU A 52 6.89 9.34 -7.53
N GLY A 53 8.17 9.71 -7.62
CA GLY A 53 9.23 9.13 -6.81
C GLY A 53 9.40 9.90 -5.51
N LEU A 54 9.26 9.24 -4.36
CA LEU A 54 9.54 9.86 -3.06
C LEU A 54 10.99 9.58 -2.62
N LEU A 55 11.72 10.65 -2.29
CA LEU A 55 13.06 10.58 -1.72
C LEU A 55 13.03 10.80 -0.21
N ILE A 56 13.22 9.74 0.56
CA ILE A 56 13.34 9.82 2.03
C ILE A 56 14.82 9.70 2.42
N LYS A 57 15.36 10.73 3.08
CA LYS A 57 16.71 10.70 3.63
C LYS A 57 16.70 9.93 4.95
N ILE A 58 17.42 8.81 4.99
CA ILE A 58 17.63 8.05 6.22
C ILE A 58 19.00 8.47 6.79
N PRO A 59 19.06 9.09 7.99
CA PRO A 59 20.34 9.42 8.61
C PRO A 59 21.11 8.12 8.91
N LYS A 60 22.40 8.10 8.56
CA LYS A 60 23.30 7.03 8.99
C LYS A 60 23.60 7.21 10.47
N LYS A 61 23.84 6.08 11.16
CA LYS A 61 24.41 6.08 12.51
C LYS A 61 25.82 6.66 12.49
#